data_AF-A0A0N4XDS9-F1
#
_entry.id   AF-A0A0N4XDS9-F1
#
_cell.length_a   1.000
_cell.length_b   1.000
_cell.length_c   1.000
_cell.angle_alpha   90.00
_cell.angle_beta   90.00
_cell.angle_gamma   90.00
#
_symmetry.space_group_name_H-M   'P 1'
#
loop_
_entity.id
_entity.type
_entity.pdbx_description
1 polymer ?
#
loop_
_entity_poly.entity_id
_entity_poly.type
_entity_poly.pdbx_seq_one_letter_code
_entity_poly.pdbx_strand_id
1 'polypeptide(L)'
;MSHERATFDEATGAQMQEMLDDKAIQGLLSTVAVDAKATPPVPSSGIKSTEAQKLAENAVTEAQQRLEEQRKAQLEGRKMAEETEKEQKVQRAEEEQRFYDYALQMAEKMLYQDDVLGDGKVRKTIKPDPSMPSLLNGSKRLGIWENLEGHQDRSVGFWSEWDLRAARIMNKSLGPENAFEEQIEWTEQGKQWPYPIDNEYMLGPEAEVPFYDHIFLERHLAGLGLPKDGPIAHFMELVCVGMSKNPYMTKEKKMEHITWFANFFNAEKQELIKNLHEQEQLAAQNS
;
A
#
# COMPACT_ATOMS: atom_id res chain seq x y z
N MET A 1 23.01 -9.90 -7.32
CA MET A 1 23.47 -9.27 -8.58
C MET A 1 23.39 -10.17 -9.82
N SER A 2 24.03 -11.34 -9.88
CA SER A 2 23.97 -12.21 -11.08
C SER A 2 22.63 -12.95 -11.24
N HIS A 3 22.07 -13.46 -10.15
CA HIS A 3 20.77 -14.15 -10.17
C HIS A 3 19.60 -13.20 -10.46
N GLU A 4 19.60 -11.98 -9.92
CA GLU A 4 18.52 -11.01 -10.14
C GLU A 4 18.44 -10.52 -11.59
N ARG A 5 19.59 -10.39 -12.28
CA ARG A 5 19.62 -10.11 -13.73
C ARG A 5 19.04 -11.25 -14.54
N ALA A 6 19.41 -12.50 -14.21
CA ALA A 6 18.88 -13.67 -14.91
C ALA A 6 17.36 -13.79 -14.73
N THR A 7 16.83 -13.55 -13.53
CA THR A 7 15.38 -13.58 -13.27
C THR A 7 14.65 -12.43 -13.97
N PHE A 8 15.27 -11.25 -14.09
CA PHE A 8 14.69 -10.13 -14.82
C PHE A 8 14.66 -10.38 -16.34
N ASP A 9 15.73 -10.94 -16.90
CA ASP A 9 15.80 -11.28 -18.32
C ASP A 9 14.84 -12.44 -18.67
N GLU A 10 14.64 -13.39 -17.76
CA GLU A 10 13.68 -14.49 -17.92
C GLU A 10 12.22 -14.00 -17.83
N ALA A 11 11.93 -13.09 -16.89
CA ALA A 11 10.60 -12.50 -16.74
C ALA A 11 10.22 -11.60 -17.94
N THR A 12 11.17 -10.84 -18.47
CA THR A 12 10.94 -10.02 -19.67
C THR A 12 10.80 -10.88 -20.93
N GLY A 13 11.55 -11.97 -21.04
CA GLY A 13 11.38 -12.97 -22.11
C GLY A 13 9.99 -13.62 -22.06
N ALA A 14 9.52 -14.01 -20.88
CA ALA A 14 8.20 -14.63 -20.68
C ALA A 14 7.05 -13.67 -21.03
N GLN A 15 7.12 -12.41 -20.60
CA GLN A 15 6.11 -11.39 -20.95
C GLN A 15 6.08 -11.09 -22.46
N MET A 16 7.24 -11.04 -23.12
CA MET A 16 7.28 -10.86 -24.56
C MET A 16 6.69 -12.06 -25.30
N GLN A 17 6.92 -13.28 -24.81
CA GLN A 17 6.35 -14.49 -25.38
C GLN A 17 4.82 -14.53 -25.21
N GLU A 18 4.31 -14.15 -24.03
CA GLU A 18 2.88 -14.07 -23.76
C GLU A 18 2.17 -13.04 -24.65
N MET A 19 2.79 -11.87 -24.89
CA MET A 19 2.26 -10.87 -25.83
C MET A 19 2.30 -11.33 -27.30
N LEU A 20 3.18 -12.27 -27.67
CA LEU A 20 3.26 -12.81 -29.04
C LEU A 20 2.26 -13.96 -29.27
N ASP A 21 1.92 -14.68 -28.20
CA ASP A 21 0.91 -15.75 -28.21
C ASP A 21 -0.53 -15.23 -28.07
N ASP A 22 -0.68 -13.92 -27.83
CA ASP A 22 -1.97 -13.26 -27.71
C ASP A 22 -2.76 -13.31 -29.03
N LYS A 23 -3.86 -14.06 -29.00
CA LYS A 23 -4.73 -14.37 -30.15
C LYS A 23 -5.30 -13.10 -30.84
N ALA A 24 -5.39 -11.99 -30.10
CA ALA A 24 -5.80 -10.69 -30.62
C ALA A 24 -4.70 -10.03 -31.49
N ILE A 25 -3.43 -10.16 -31.11
CA ILE A 25 -2.28 -9.62 -31.84
C ILE A 25 -2.01 -10.48 -33.09
N GLN A 26 -2.14 -11.80 -32.98
CA GLN A 26 -2.11 -12.70 -34.14
C GLN A 26 -3.26 -12.42 -35.12
N GLY A 27 -4.45 -12.09 -34.60
CA GLY A 27 -5.58 -11.61 -35.40
C GLY A 27 -5.25 -10.34 -36.18
N LEU A 28 -4.72 -9.31 -35.51
CA LEU A 28 -4.31 -8.05 -36.16
C LEU A 28 -3.21 -8.25 -37.20
N LEU A 29 -2.17 -9.04 -36.88
CA LEU A 29 -1.10 -9.36 -37.83
C LEU A 29 -1.60 -10.17 -39.03
N SER A 30 -2.55 -11.08 -38.84
CA SER A 30 -3.19 -11.81 -39.93
C SER A 30 -4.04 -10.89 -40.83
N THR A 31 -4.76 -9.92 -40.25
CA THR A 31 -5.54 -8.94 -41.03
C THR A 31 -4.64 -8.01 -41.85
N VAL A 32 -3.54 -7.53 -41.26
CA VAL A 32 -2.54 -6.71 -41.98
C VAL A 32 -1.83 -7.52 -43.07
N ALA A 33 -1.57 -8.81 -42.85
CA ALA A 33 -1.00 -9.71 -43.85
C ALA A 33 -1.97 -10.04 -45.00
N VAL A 34 -3.28 -10.04 -44.75
CA VAL A 34 -4.30 -10.20 -45.81
C VAL A 34 -4.41 -8.94 -46.66
N ASP A 35 -4.34 -7.75 -46.06
CA ASP A 35 -4.35 -6.48 -46.79
C ASP A 35 -3.08 -6.28 -47.65
N ALA A 36 -1.92 -6.75 -47.20
CA ALA A 36 -0.68 -6.72 -47.98
C ALA A 36 -0.69 -7.69 -49.19
N LYS A 37 -1.56 -8.71 -49.18
CA LYS A 37 -1.66 -9.72 -50.26
C LYS A 37 -2.74 -9.38 -51.30
N ALA A 38 -3.55 -8.36 -51.04
CA ALA A 38 -4.69 -7.97 -51.87
C ALA A 38 -4.53 -6.57 -52.52
N THR A 39 -3.35 -6.23 -53.02
CA THR A 39 -3.23 -5.22 -54.08
C THR A 39 -3.29 -5.91 -55.45
N PRO A 40 -4.38 -5.78 -56.23
CA PRO A 40 -4.37 -6.23 -57.62
C PRO A 40 -3.36 -5.38 -58.42
N PRO A 41 -2.70 -5.93 -59.45
CA PRO A 41 -1.87 -5.12 -60.34
C PRO A 41 -2.75 -4.07 -61.00
N VAL A 42 -2.45 -2.80 -60.77
CA VAL A 42 -3.15 -1.67 -61.40
C VAL A 42 -2.90 -1.77 -62.91
N PRO A 43 -3.93 -1.96 -63.75
CA PRO A 43 -3.74 -1.94 -65.19
C PRO A 43 -3.42 -0.51 -65.65
N SER A 44 -2.30 -0.35 -66.34
CA SER A 44 -1.98 0.86 -67.10
C SER A 44 -2.88 0.94 -68.33
N SER A 45 -4.01 1.64 -68.24
CA SER A 45 -4.76 2.03 -69.44
C SER A 45 -5.51 3.35 -69.26
N GLY A 46 -5.06 4.36 -70.02
CA GLY A 46 -5.90 5.26 -70.82
C GLY A 46 -7.08 6.03 -70.22
N ILE A 47 -7.25 6.10 -68.91
CA ILE A 47 -8.34 6.90 -68.30
C ILE A 47 -7.83 8.33 -68.09
N LYS A 48 -8.59 9.33 -68.56
CA LYS A 48 -8.25 10.74 -68.38
C LYS A 48 -8.14 11.04 -66.89
N SER A 49 -7.09 11.75 -66.48
CA SER A 49 -6.76 12.01 -65.07
C SER A 49 -7.93 12.48 -64.20
N THR A 50 -8.91 13.17 -64.80
CA THR A 50 -10.10 13.68 -64.11
C THR A 50 -11.12 12.60 -63.75
N GLU A 51 -11.22 11.52 -64.52
CA GLU A 51 -12.13 10.40 -64.25
C GLU A 51 -11.56 9.44 -63.20
N ALA A 52 -10.24 9.24 -63.22
CA ALA A 52 -9.54 8.46 -62.20
C ALA A 52 -9.59 9.14 -60.82
N GLN A 53 -9.49 10.47 -60.76
CA GLN A 53 -9.66 11.24 -59.52
C GLN A 53 -11.07 11.09 -58.94
N LYS A 54 -12.12 11.20 -59.76
CA LYS A 54 -13.51 11.00 -59.30
C LYS A 54 -13.77 9.60 -58.78
N LEU A 55 -13.21 8.57 -59.43
CA LEU A 55 -13.34 7.19 -58.97
C LEU A 55 -12.62 6.97 -57.62
N ALA A 56 -11.45 7.57 -57.44
CA ALA A 56 -10.71 7.52 -56.18
C ALA A 56 -11.44 8.27 -55.05
N GLU A 57 -11.99 9.46 -55.33
CA GLU A 57 -12.80 10.23 -54.37
C GLU A 57 -14.07 9.46 -53.96
N ASN A 58 -14.75 8.81 -54.91
CA ASN A 58 -15.91 7.97 -54.63
C ASN A 58 -15.53 6.74 -53.79
N ALA A 59 -14.39 6.10 -54.05
CA ALA A 59 -13.91 4.96 -53.26
C ALA A 59 -13.52 5.38 -51.83
N VAL A 60 -12.91 6.55 -51.66
CA VAL A 60 -12.54 7.09 -50.34
C VAL A 60 -13.78 7.48 -49.54
N THR A 61 -14.78 8.12 -50.18
CA THR A 61 -16.03 8.49 -49.50
C THR A 61 -16.86 7.26 -49.09
N GLU A 62 -16.91 6.22 -49.93
CA GLU A 62 -17.54 4.95 -49.59
C GLU A 62 -16.80 4.24 -48.43
N ALA A 63 -15.46 4.29 -48.42
CA ALA A 63 -14.66 3.76 -47.31
C ALA A 63 -14.89 4.55 -46.00
N GLN A 64 -15.00 5.88 -46.08
CA GLN A 64 -15.33 6.73 -44.93
C GLN A 64 -16.72 6.40 -44.37
N GLN A 65 -17.73 6.24 -45.22
CA GLN A 65 -19.09 5.87 -44.80
C GLN A 65 -19.12 4.51 -44.10
N ARG A 66 -18.44 3.49 -44.63
CA ARG A 66 -18.33 2.18 -43.98
C ARG A 66 -17.66 2.25 -42.62
N LEU A 67 -16.61 3.06 -42.48
CA LEU A 67 -15.91 3.24 -41.20
C LEU A 67 -16.80 3.94 -40.17
N GLU A 68 -17.58 4.94 -40.60
CA GLU A 68 -18.56 5.63 -39.76
C GLU A 68 -19.70 4.70 -39.32
N GLU A 69 -20.21 3.84 -40.22
CA GLU A 69 -21.23 2.84 -39.92
C GLU A 69 -20.72 1.81 -38.91
N GLN A 70 -19.50 1.30 -39.09
CA GLN A 70 -18.87 0.39 -38.12
C GLN A 70 -18.68 1.05 -36.75
N ARG A 71 -18.23 2.30 -36.73
CA ARG A 71 -18.06 3.06 -35.47
C ARG A 71 -19.41 3.32 -34.80
N LYS A 72 -20.46 3.64 -35.55
CA LYS A 72 -21.84 3.79 -35.02
C LYS A 72 -22.35 2.47 -34.47
N ALA A 73 -22.20 1.35 -35.19
CA ALA A 73 -22.62 0.03 -34.72
C ALA A 73 -21.89 -0.40 -33.44
N GLN A 74 -20.58 -0.09 -33.31
CA GLN A 74 -19.83 -0.35 -32.07
C GLN A 74 -20.31 0.52 -30.90
N LEU A 75 -20.59 1.80 -31.15
CA LEU A 75 -21.12 2.71 -30.13
C LEU A 75 -22.53 2.31 -29.69
N GLU A 76 -23.38 1.89 -30.62
CA GLU A 76 -24.72 1.36 -30.32
C GLU A 76 -24.63 0.03 -29.55
N GLY A 77 -23.76 -0.89 -29.96
CA GLY A 77 -23.51 -2.13 -29.22
C GLY A 77 -23.02 -1.89 -27.79
N ARG A 78 -22.14 -0.89 -27.59
CA ARG A 78 -21.67 -0.47 -26.26
C ARG A 78 -22.79 0.14 -25.41
N LYS A 79 -23.64 0.99 -25.99
CA LYS A 79 -24.80 1.58 -25.30
C LYS A 79 -25.81 0.51 -24.89
N MET A 80 -26.14 -0.41 -25.79
CA MET A 80 -27.03 -1.54 -25.50
C MET A 80 -26.46 -2.42 -24.38
N ALA A 81 -25.15 -2.69 -24.39
CA ALA A 81 -24.50 -3.41 -23.29
C ALA A 81 -24.61 -2.66 -21.95
N GLU A 82 -24.33 -1.35 -21.94
CA GLU A 82 -24.47 -0.52 -20.73
C GLU A 82 -25.92 -0.43 -20.23
N GLU A 83 -26.91 -0.42 -21.12
CA GLU A 83 -28.34 -0.45 -20.77
C GLU A 83 -28.73 -1.81 -20.16
N THR A 84 -28.30 -2.93 -20.77
CA THR A 84 -28.57 -4.27 -20.22
C THR A 84 -27.92 -4.48 -18.85
N GLU A 85 -26.71 -3.94 -18.61
CA GLU A 85 -26.07 -4.01 -17.29
C GLU A 85 -26.81 -3.18 -16.24
N LYS A 86 -27.36 -2.02 -16.62
CA LYS A 86 -28.20 -1.20 -15.73
C LYS A 86 -29.49 -1.92 -15.39
N GLU A 87 -30.17 -2.54 -16.36
CA GLU A 87 -31.38 -3.32 -16.13
C GLU A 87 -31.12 -4.50 -15.19
N GLN A 88 -30.02 -5.24 -15.38
CA GLN A 88 -29.63 -6.33 -14.48
C GLN A 88 -29.34 -5.85 -13.06
N LYS A 89 -28.72 -4.67 -12.89
CA LYS A 89 -28.50 -4.07 -11.57
C LYS A 89 -29.81 -3.68 -10.89
N VAL A 90 -30.76 -3.13 -11.63
CA VAL A 90 -32.09 -2.78 -11.10
C VAL A 90 -32.86 -4.04 -10.70
N GLN A 91 -32.87 -5.07 -11.54
CA GLN A 91 -33.50 -6.35 -11.21
C GLN A 91 -32.88 -6.99 -9.96
N ARG A 92 -31.55 -6.98 -9.84
CA ARG A 92 -30.86 -7.47 -8.64
C ARG A 92 -31.22 -6.69 -7.38
N ALA A 93 -31.31 -5.36 -7.47
CA ALA A 93 -31.72 -4.52 -6.35
C ALA A 93 -33.18 -4.78 -5.92
N GLU A 94 -34.09 -5.01 -6.88
CA GLU A 94 -35.48 -5.37 -6.58
C GLU A 94 -35.59 -6.75 -5.93
N GLU A 95 -34.81 -7.74 -6.39
CA GLU A 95 -34.75 -9.07 -5.78
C GLU A 95 -34.19 -9.02 -4.35
N GLU A 96 -33.14 -8.24 -4.12
CA GLU A 96 -32.57 -7.99 -2.79
C GLU A 96 -33.59 -7.32 -1.87
N GLN A 97 -34.32 -6.29 -2.34
CA GLN A 97 -35.39 -5.65 -1.56
C GLN A 97 -36.50 -6.64 -1.20
N ARG A 98 -36.97 -7.46 -2.16
CA ARG A 98 -37.97 -8.50 -1.88
C ARG A 98 -37.46 -9.52 -0.87
N PHE A 99 -36.18 -9.88 -0.94
CA PHE A 99 -35.56 -10.77 0.04
C PHE A 99 -35.52 -10.13 1.43
N TYR A 100 -35.15 -8.85 1.55
CA TYR A 100 -35.16 -8.13 2.83
C TYR A 100 -36.57 -8.00 3.39
N ASP A 101 -37.58 -7.70 2.57
CA ASP A 101 -38.98 -7.63 3.00
C ASP A 101 -39.49 -8.98 3.49
N TYR A 102 -39.16 -10.07 2.78
CA TYR A 102 -39.51 -11.43 3.19
C TYR A 102 -38.82 -11.82 4.49
N ALA A 103 -37.53 -11.51 4.63
CA ALA A 103 -36.78 -11.74 5.86
C ALA A 103 -37.35 -10.93 7.04
N LEU A 104 -37.79 -9.69 6.80
CA LEU A 104 -38.44 -8.85 7.80
C LEU A 104 -39.79 -9.43 8.23
N GLN A 105 -40.63 -9.86 7.29
CA GLN A 105 -41.89 -10.54 7.61
C GLN A 105 -41.66 -11.84 8.39
N MET A 106 -40.62 -12.61 8.02
CA MET A 106 -40.28 -13.84 8.73
C MET A 106 -39.74 -13.54 10.12
N ALA A 107 -38.90 -12.51 10.29
CA ALA A 107 -38.41 -12.05 11.58
C ALA A 107 -39.57 -11.56 12.45
N GLU A 108 -40.47 -10.73 11.92
CA GLU A 108 -41.68 -10.26 12.61
C GLU A 108 -42.56 -11.43 13.04
N LYS A 109 -42.76 -12.41 12.14
CA LYS A 109 -43.51 -13.63 12.45
C LYS A 109 -42.86 -14.42 13.58
N MET A 110 -41.54 -14.55 13.60
CA MET A 110 -40.80 -15.26 14.65
C MET A 110 -40.71 -14.48 15.96
N LEU A 111 -40.69 -13.14 15.91
CA LEU A 111 -40.59 -12.29 17.09
C LEU A 111 -41.95 -12.02 17.76
N TYR A 112 -43.04 -11.96 16.98
CA TYR A 112 -44.36 -11.51 17.46
C TYR A 112 -45.48 -12.57 17.39
N GLN A 113 -45.35 -13.69 16.66
CA GLN A 113 -46.37 -14.76 16.74
C GLN A 113 -46.25 -15.67 17.95
N ASP A 114 -45.10 -15.71 18.63
CA ASP A 114 -44.97 -16.47 19.88
C ASP A 114 -45.76 -15.83 21.05
N ASP A 115 -46.25 -14.59 20.90
CA ASP A 115 -46.97 -13.88 21.96
C ASP A 115 -48.52 -13.89 21.81
N VAL A 116 -49.08 -14.36 20.68
CA VAL A 116 -50.54 -14.25 20.42
C VAL A 116 -51.29 -15.58 20.57
N LEU A 117 -50.60 -16.70 20.85
CA LEU A 117 -51.24 -17.98 21.16
C LEU A 117 -50.69 -18.60 22.45
N GLY A 118 -51.17 -18.07 23.58
CA GLY A 118 -51.26 -18.81 24.84
C GLY A 118 -50.01 -18.80 25.71
N ASP A 119 -50.10 -18.06 26.81
CA ASP A 119 -49.31 -18.21 28.04
C ASP A 119 -47.78 -18.32 27.82
N GLY A 120 -47.12 -17.16 27.79
CA GLY A 120 -45.68 -16.98 27.59
C GLY A 120 -44.81 -17.87 28.48
N LYS A 121 -44.55 -19.08 28.02
CA LYS A 121 -43.45 -19.90 28.50
C LYS A 121 -42.26 -19.62 27.61
N VAL A 122 -41.58 -18.49 27.90
CA VAL A 122 -40.13 -18.38 27.71
C VAL A 122 -39.55 -19.74 28.09
N ARG A 123 -38.83 -20.41 27.18
CA ARG A 123 -38.17 -21.69 27.48
C ARG A 123 -37.39 -21.46 28.77
N LYS A 124 -37.89 -21.98 29.89
CA LYS A 124 -37.24 -21.81 31.18
C LYS A 124 -35.89 -22.48 31.03
N THR A 125 -34.81 -21.70 31.00
CA THR A 125 -33.47 -22.24 31.11
C THR A 125 -33.40 -22.94 32.45
N ILE A 126 -33.55 -24.27 32.45
CA ILE A 126 -33.43 -25.07 33.65
C ILE A 126 -31.96 -25.00 34.02
N LYS A 127 -31.63 -24.14 34.99
CA LYS A 127 -30.30 -24.18 35.60
C LYS A 127 -30.18 -25.54 36.29
N PRO A 128 -29.10 -26.29 36.05
CA PRO A 128 -28.89 -27.54 36.75
C PRO A 128 -28.92 -27.28 38.25
N ASP A 129 -29.70 -28.08 38.98
CA ASP A 129 -29.84 -27.95 40.42
C ASP A 129 -28.47 -28.22 41.08
N PRO A 130 -27.87 -27.24 41.78
CA PRO A 130 -26.58 -27.41 42.44
C PRO A 130 -26.63 -28.44 43.58
N SER A 131 -27.82 -28.81 44.05
CA SER A 131 -28.00 -29.86 45.06
C SER A 131 -28.03 -31.28 44.48
N MET A 132 -28.12 -31.44 43.16
CA MET A 132 -28.01 -32.76 42.53
C MET A 132 -26.54 -33.19 42.44
N PRO A 133 -26.15 -34.36 42.99
CA PRO A 133 -24.80 -34.86 42.85
C PRO A 133 -24.50 -35.10 41.36
N SER A 134 -23.44 -34.49 40.86
CA SER A 134 -23.04 -34.67 39.46
C SER A 134 -22.71 -36.15 39.22
N LEU A 135 -23.33 -36.76 38.19
CA LEU A 135 -23.10 -38.16 37.82
C LEU A 135 -21.61 -38.48 37.58
N LEU A 136 -20.83 -37.47 37.22
CA LEU A 136 -19.39 -37.56 36.94
C LEU A 136 -18.51 -37.42 38.21
N ASN A 137 -19.03 -36.80 39.29
CA ASN A 137 -18.27 -36.55 40.52
C ASN A 137 -18.35 -37.71 41.53
N GLY A 138 -19.23 -38.70 41.29
CA GLY A 138 -19.47 -39.83 42.21
C GLY A 138 -18.69 -41.11 41.90
N SER A 139 -17.99 -41.19 40.76
CA SER A 139 -17.24 -42.41 40.40
C SER A 139 -15.84 -42.40 41.04
N LYS A 140 -15.38 -43.59 41.46
CA LYS A 140 -14.05 -43.78 42.04
C LYS A 140 -13.00 -43.44 40.98
N ARG A 141 -12.29 -42.32 41.16
CA ARG A 141 -11.18 -41.90 40.28
C ARG A 141 -10.11 -43.00 40.18
N LEU A 142 -9.43 -43.07 39.04
CA LEU A 142 -8.39 -44.09 38.78
C LEU A 142 -7.22 -44.05 39.78
N GLY A 143 -6.99 -42.91 40.44
CA GLY A 143 -6.05 -42.81 41.57
C GLY A 143 -4.58 -43.06 41.21
N ILE A 144 -4.24 -43.01 39.92
CA ILE A 144 -2.89 -43.29 39.39
C ILE A 144 -1.94 -42.10 39.62
N TRP A 145 -2.48 -40.88 39.66
CA TRP A 145 -1.71 -39.64 39.80
C TRP A 145 -1.96 -39.03 41.18
N GLU A 146 -0.88 -38.72 41.90
CA GLU A 146 -0.90 -37.96 43.16
C GLU A 146 -0.92 -36.44 42.88
N ASN A 147 -1.22 -35.61 43.89
CA ASN A 147 -1.30 -34.16 43.71
C ASN A 147 0.06 -33.58 43.26
N LEU A 148 0.07 -32.79 42.18
CA LEU A 148 1.27 -32.21 41.56
C LEU A 148 1.89 -31.03 42.36
N GLU A 149 1.58 -30.89 43.65
CA GLU A 149 2.08 -29.77 44.46
C GLU A 149 3.60 -29.87 44.62
N GLY A 150 4.34 -28.89 44.07
CA GLY A 150 5.80 -28.77 44.22
C GLY A 150 6.65 -29.30 43.04
N HIS A 151 6.05 -29.73 41.94
CA HIS A 151 6.80 -30.10 40.75
C HIS A 151 7.14 -28.88 39.89
N GLN A 152 8.42 -28.73 39.54
CA GLN A 152 8.88 -27.74 38.55
C GLN A 152 8.74 -28.32 37.15
N ASP A 153 8.12 -27.56 36.25
CA ASP A 153 8.09 -27.92 34.85
C ASP A 153 9.51 -27.82 34.26
N ARG A 154 10.00 -28.93 33.70
CA ARG A 154 11.28 -29.02 32.98
C ARG A 154 11.01 -29.22 31.50
N SER A 155 10.07 -28.46 30.95
CA SER A 155 9.81 -28.42 29.51
C SER A 155 10.85 -27.54 28.81
N VAL A 156 11.24 -27.94 27.60
CA VAL A 156 12.01 -27.04 26.73
C VAL A 156 11.04 -25.93 26.31
N GLY A 157 11.40 -24.67 26.55
CA GLY A 157 10.54 -23.51 26.24
C GLY A 157 10.03 -23.49 24.80
N PHE A 158 10.76 -24.10 23.86
CA PHE A 158 10.33 -24.27 22.47
C PHE A 158 8.99 -25.02 22.33
N TRP A 159 8.80 -26.13 23.05
CA TRP A 159 7.57 -26.93 22.93
C TRP A 159 6.38 -26.22 23.56
N SER A 160 6.59 -25.54 24.68
CA SER A 160 5.54 -24.73 25.30
C SER A 160 5.17 -23.51 24.44
N GLU A 161 6.14 -22.86 23.81
CA GLU A 161 5.89 -21.82 22.81
C GLU A 161 5.14 -22.36 21.58
N TRP A 162 5.49 -23.56 21.11
CA TRP A 162 4.82 -24.20 19.99
C TRP A 162 3.36 -24.53 20.33
N ASP A 163 3.10 -25.10 21.49
CA ASP A 163 1.75 -25.42 21.96
C ASP A 163 0.92 -24.14 22.17
N LEU A 164 1.51 -23.09 22.75
CA LEU A 164 0.86 -21.79 22.91
C LEU A 164 0.56 -21.16 21.54
N ARG A 165 1.49 -21.27 20.58
CA ARG A 165 1.26 -20.82 19.20
C ARG A 165 0.15 -21.60 18.53
N ALA A 166 0.11 -22.92 18.66
CA ALA A 166 -0.95 -23.76 18.10
C ALA A 166 -2.32 -23.39 18.69
N ALA A 167 -2.39 -23.21 20.01
CA ALA A 167 -3.60 -22.72 20.68
C ALA A 167 -4.01 -21.32 20.17
N ARG A 168 -3.07 -20.40 19.99
CA ARG A 168 -3.34 -19.07 19.44
C ARG A 168 -3.86 -19.13 18.00
N ILE A 169 -3.28 -19.97 17.15
CA ILE A 169 -3.74 -20.16 15.77
C ILE A 169 -5.16 -20.73 15.77
N MET A 170 -5.42 -21.73 16.61
CA MET A 170 -6.75 -22.33 16.73
C MET A 170 -7.79 -21.28 17.15
N ASN A 171 -7.47 -20.44 18.14
CA ASN A 171 -8.35 -19.36 18.58
C ASN A 171 -8.58 -18.29 17.48
N LYS A 172 -7.53 -17.90 16.74
CA LYS A 172 -7.64 -16.88 15.67
C LYS A 172 -8.23 -17.41 14.36
N SER A 173 -8.28 -18.73 14.16
CA SER A 173 -8.70 -19.35 12.88
C SER A 173 -10.17 -19.13 12.53
N LEU A 174 -11.00 -18.77 13.52
CA LEU A 174 -12.42 -18.50 13.34
C LEU A 174 -12.69 -17.09 12.77
N GLY A 175 -11.66 -16.26 12.62
CA GLY A 175 -11.79 -14.87 12.21
C GLY A 175 -12.37 -13.97 13.33
N PRO A 176 -12.42 -12.65 13.11
CA PRO A 176 -13.02 -11.73 14.07
C PRO A 176 -14.54 -11.95 14.16
N GLU A 177 -15.07 -12.05 15.37
CA GLU A 177 -16.51 -12.20 15.62
C GLU A 177 -17.26 -10.88 15.41
N ASN A 178 -16.56 -9.74 15.54
CA ASN A 178 -17.14 -8.41 15.48
C ASN A 178 -16.20 -7.41 14.75
N ALA A 179 -16.78 -6.33 14.20
CA ALA A 179 -16.03 -5.24 13.57
C ALA A 179 -15.04 -4.56 14.51
N PHE A 180 -15.33 -4.49 15.82
CA PHE A 180 -14.37 -3.97 16.80
C PHE A 180 -13.16 -4.88 16.96
N GLU A 181 -13.34 -6.19 16.89
CA GLU A 181 -12.23 -7.14 16.94
C GLU A 181 -11.35 -7.01 15.70
N GLU A 182 -11.96 -6.86 14.52
CA GLU A 182 -11.23 -6.58 13.28
C GLU A 182 -10.40 -5.28 13.38
N GLN A 183 -10.95 -4.21 13.96
CA GLN A 183 -10.22 -2.97 14.19
C GLN A 183 -9.06 -3.15 15.18
N ILE A 184 -9.27 -3.93 16.25
CA ILE A 184 -8.21 -4.27 17.21
C ILE A 184 -7.11 -5.05 16.48
N GLU A 185 -7.45 -6.07 15.70
CA GLU A 185 -6.47 -6.83 14.92
C GLU A 185 -5.71 -5.96 13.92
N TRP A 186 -6.38 -5.03 13.24
CA TRP A 186 -5.71 -4.09 12.33
C TRP A 186 -4.82 -3.10 13.05
N THR A 187 -5.18 -2.68 14.26
CA THR A 187 -4.35 -1.82 15.11
C THR A 187 -3.12 -2.58 15.61
N GLU A 188 -3.28 -3.83 16.08
CA GLU A 188 -2.18 -4.71 16.48
C GLU A 188 -1.22 -5.01 15.32
N GLN A 189 -1.76 -5.17 14.10
CA GLN A 189 -0.98 -5.38 12.89
C GLN A 189 -0.33 -4.09 12.35
N GLY A 190 -0.66 -2.92 12.91
CA GLY A 190 -0.19 -1.62 12.44
C GLY A 190 -0.79 -1.17 11.09
N LYS A 191 -1.89 -1.78 10.65
CA LYS A 191 -2.66 -1.36 9.46
C LYS A 191 -3.51 -0.13 9.74
N GLN A 192 -4.04 -0.05 10.96
CA GLN A 192 -4.77 1.12 11.45
C GLN A 192 -3.87 2.00 12.31
N TRP A 193 -4.17 3.30 12.32
CA TRP A 193 -3.52 4.26 13.20
C TRP A 193 -4.02 4.07 14.63
N PRO A 194 -3.12 4.11 15.64
CA PRO A 194 -3.55 4.10 17.03
C PRO A 194 -4.27 5.42 17.36
N TYR A 195 -5.23 5.33 18.27
CA TYR A 195 -5.97 6.49 18.77
C TYR A 195 -5.54 6.82 20.21
N PRO A 196 -5.51 8.11 20.59
CA PRO A 196 -5.80 9.29 19.78
C PRO A 196 -4.73 9.53 18.70
N ILE A 197 -5.14 10.13 17.56
CA ILE A 197 -4.24 10.38 16.43
C ILE A 197 -3.11 11.31 16.87
N ASP A 198 -1.89 10.81 16.79
CA ASP A 198 -0.66 11.55 16.99
C ASP A 198 0.06 11.71 15.66
N ASN A 199 0.34 12.96 15.27
CA ASN A 199 1.06 13.27 14.02
C ASN A 199 2.54 12.88 14.09
N GLU A 200 3.08 12.68 15.30
CA GLU A 200 4.47 12.26 15.54
C GLU A 200 4.58 10.74 15.72
N TYR A 201 3.49 10.00 15.49
CA TYR A 201 3.52 8.54 15.53
C TYR A 201 4.52 7.99 14.49
N MET A 202 5.44 7.13 14.94
CA MET A 202 6.50 6.54 14.11
C MET A 202 7.51 7.55 13.55
N LEU A 203 7.75 8.68 14.24
CA LEU A 203 8.81 9.65 13.90
C LEU A 203 10.24 9.03 13.89
N GLY A 204 10.40 7.85 14.49
CA GLY A 204 11.64 7.07 14.49
C GLY A 204 12.57 7.46 15.65
N PRO A 205 13.89 7.26 15.53
CA PRO A 205 14.85 7.51 16.62
C PRO A 205 14.93 8.99 17.02
N GLU A 206 14.48 9.89 16.15
CA GLU A 206 14.47 11.33 16.40
C GLU A 206 13.51 11.72 17.54
N ALA A 207 12.47 10.93 17.80
CA ALA A 207 11.53 11.20 18.90
C ALA A 207 12.21 11.19 20.28
N GLU A 208 13.30 10.44 20.43
CA GLU A 208 14.07 10.37 21.67
C GLU A 208 15.10 11.50 21.78
N VAL A 209 15.35 12.24 20.70
CA VAL A 209 16.38 13.27 20.65
C VAL A 209 15.86 14.56 21.30
N PRO A 210 16.56 15.09 22.32
CA PRO A 210 16.14 16.30 22.98
C PRO A 210 16.45 17.55 22.14
N PHE A 211 15.63 18.59 22.30
CA PHE A 211 15.73 19.82 21.50
C PHE A 211 17.11 20.50 21.55
N TYR A 212 17.81 20.41 22.69
CA TYR A 212 19.09 21.09 22.88
C TYR A 212 20.20 20.54 21.97
N ASP A 213 20.07 19.29 21.50
CA ASP A 213 21.00 18.70 20.54
C ASP A 213 20.77 19.23 19.11
N HIS A 214 19.56 19.72 18.81
CA HIS A 214 19.23 20.35 17.53
C HIS A 214 19.63 21.82 17.50
N ILE A 215 19.57 22.50 18.64
CA ILE A 215 19.80 23.95 18.74
C ILE A 215 21.27 24.27 19.01
N PHE A 216 21.90 23.61 19.97
CA PHE A 216 23.26 23.95 20.44
C PHE A 216 24.35 23.17 19.72
N LEU A 217 24.45 23.38 18.41
CA LEU A 217 25.44 22.71 17.55
C LEU A 217 26.87 23.23 17.78
N GLU A 218 27.03 24.42 18.35
CA GLU A 218 28.33 25.05 18.64
C GLU A 218 29.23 24.20 19.55
N ARG A 219 28.63 23.37 20.42
CA ARG A 219 29.35 22.45 21.31
C ARG A 219 30.21 21.45 20.53
N HIS A 220 29.79 21.11 19.32
CA HIS A 220 30.46 20.14 18.47
C HIS A 220 31.61 20.78 17.65
N LEU A 221 31.62 22.11 17.49
CA LEU A 221 32.66 22.83 16.75
C LEU A 221 34.02 22.79 17.45
N ALA A 222 34.04 22.80 18.79
CA ALA A 222 35.26 22.89 19.58
C ALA A 222 36.24 21.71 19.37
N GLY A 223 35.75 20.55 18.90
CA GLY A 223 36.55 19.35 18.68
C GLY A 223 37.10 19.19 17.25
N LEU A 224 36.71 20.05 16.31
CA LEU A 224 36.91 19.83 14.86
C LEU A 224 38.15 20.53 14.28
N GLY A 225 38.99 21.14 15.10
CA GLY A 225 40.24 21.78 14.65
C GLY A 225 40.04 23.07 13.82
N LEU A 226 38.86 23.68 13.89
CA LEU A 226 38.54 24.95 13.23
C LEU A 226 39.14 26.14 14.04
N PRO A 227 39.57 27.22 13.36
CA PRO A 227 39.99 28.44 14.05
C PRO A 227 38.85 29.01 14.90
N LYS A 228 39.17 29.43 16.14
CA LYS A 228 38.18 30.05 17.05
C LYS A 228 37.79 31.46 16.63
N ASP A 229 38.73 32.18 16.03
CA ASP A 229 38.55 33.56 15.59
C ASP A 229 38.81 33.67 14.08
N GLY A 230 38.03 34.52 13.42
CA GLY A 230 38.18 34.86 12.01
C GLY A 230 36.93 34.60 11.16
N PRO A 231 37.03 34.82 9.83
CA PRO A 231 35.89 34.72 8.92
C PRO A 231 35.31 33.29 8.85
N ILE A 232 36.16 32.26 9.05
CA ILE A 232 35.73 30.85 9.06
C ILE A 232 34.87 30.55 10.30
N ALA A 233 35.25 31.08 11.47
CA ALA A 233 34.46 30.91 12.69
C ALA A 233 33.07 31.55 12.53
N HIS A 234 33.03 32.78 12.02
CA HIS A 234 31.77 33.48 11.76
C HIS A 234 30.89 32.77 10.72
N PHE A 235 31.50 32.21 9.67
CA PHE A 235 30.78 31.37 8.70
C PHE A 235 30.19 30.13 9.36
N MET A 236 30.96 29.44 10.20
CA MET A 236 30.48 28.24 10.90
C MET A 236 29.38 28.55 11.92
N GLU A 237 29.42 29.70 12.60
CA GLU A 237 28.32 30.18 13.42
C GLU A 237 27.03 30.34 12.59
N LEU A 238 27.12 30.97 11.41
CA LEU A 238 25.97 31.10 10.50
C LEU A 238 25.43 29.75 10.04
N VAL A 239 26.32 28.79 9.75
CA VAL A 239 25.93 27.41 9.41
C VAL A 239 25.20 26.77 10.59
N CYS A 240 25.73 26.87 11.81
CA CYS A 240 25.09 26.35 13.01
C CYS A 240 23.72 26.99 13.26
N VAL A 241 23.58 28.30 13.08
CA VAL A 241 22.30 29.02 13.19
C VAL A 241 21.31 28.60 12.09
N GLY A 242 21.79 28.36 10.87
CA GLY A 242 20.97 27.85 9.77
C GLY A 242 20.46 26.43 10.06
N MET A 243 21.34 25.56 10.57
CA MET A 243 21.01 24.18 10.91
C MET A 243 20.09 24.09 12.15
N SER A 244 20.24 24.97 13.14
CA SER A 244 19.38 24.98 14.33
C SER A 244 17.93 25.34 14.00
N LYS A 245 17.73 26.20 13.00
CA LYS A 245 16.40 26.61 12.51
C LYS A 245 15.74 25.58 11.58
N ASN A 246 16.43 24.51 11.21
CA ASN A 246 15.92 23.51 10.27
C ASN A 246 15.20 22.36 11.01
N PRO A 247 13.86 22.19 10.85
CA PRO A 247 13.10 21.09 11.44
C PRO A 247 13.15 19.79 10.62
N TYR A 248 13.58 19.85 9.36
CA TYR A 248 13.51 18.71 8.42
C TYR A 248 14.77 17.83 8.42
N MET A 249 15.80 18.19 9.19
CA MET A 249 17.05 17.45 9.29
C MET A 249 17.19 16.80 10.66
N THR A 250 17.51 15.51 10.65
CA THR A 250 17.86 14.76 11.86
C THR A 250 19.18 15.25 12.45
N LYS A 251 19.40 14.98 13.74
CA LYS A 251 20.66 15.30 14.43
C LYS A 251 21.88 14.77 13.66
N GLU A 252 21.81 13.51 13.23
CA GLU A 252 22.90 12.82 12.55
C GLU A 252 23.30 13.55 11.26
N LYS A 253 22.33 13.92 10.42
CA LYS A 253 22.57 14.69 9.20
C LYS A 253 23.21 16.05 9.51
N LYS A 254 22.77 16.75 10.55
CA LYS A 254 23.39 18.02 10.97
C LYS A 254 24.86 17.83 11.35
N MET A 255 25.18 16.73 12.05
CA MET A 255 26.57 16.41 12.40
C MET A 255 27.41 16.04 11.17
N GLU A 256 26.84 15.28 10.22
CA GLU A 256 27.51 14.96 8.95
C GLU A 256 27.85 16.24 8.16
N HIS A 257 26.96 17.22 8.12
CA HIS A 257 27.25 18.51 7.49
C HIS A 257 28.39 19.26 8.19
N ILE A 258 28.37 19.31 9.52
CA ILE A 258 29.42 20.01 10.29
C ILE A 258 30.79 19.33 10.11
N THR A 259 30.83 17.99 10.17
CA THR A 259 32.05 17.21 9.93
C THR A 259 32.55 17.36 8.49
N TRP A 260 31.65 17.45 7.51
CA TRP A 260 32.02 17.75 6.14
C TRP A 260 32.69 19.12 6.02
N PHE A 261 32.18 20.16 6.68
CA PHE A 261 32.82 21.48 6.67
C PHE A 261 34.21 21.47 7.31
N ALA A 262 34.39 20.73 8.41
CA ALA A 262 35.70 20.57 9.03
C ALA A 262 36.71 19.94 8.06
N ASN A 263 36.30 18.89 7.33
CA ASN A 263 37.11 18.25 6.29
C ASN A 263 37.31 19.14 5.05
N PHE A 264 36.37 20.04 4.77
CA PHE A 264 36.50 20.97 3.66
C PHE A 264 37.54 22.06 3.95
N PHE A 265 37.53 22.61 5.17
CA PHE A 265 38.49 23.60 5.66
C PHE A 265 39.79 22.93 6.13
N ASN A 266 40.45 22.21 5.22
CA ASN A 266 41.81 21.73 5.39
C ASN A 266 42.78 22.89 5.64
N ALA A 267 43.93 22.62 6.25
CA ALA A 267 44.95 23.62 6.60
C ALA A 267 45.29 24.57 5.43
N GLU A 268 45.48 24.03 4.23
CA GLU A 268 45.78 24.82 3.01
C GLU A 268 44.70 25.86 2.70
N LYS A 269 43.42 25.50 2.85
CA LYS A 269 42.31 26.42 2.58
C LYS A 269 42.15 27.45 3.69
N GLN A 270 42.44 27.07 4.93
CA GLN A 270 42.43 28.01 6.05
C GLN A 270 43.48 29.10 5.85
N GLU A 271 44.69 28.74 5.38
CA GLU A 271 45.74 29.70 5.05
C GLU A 271 45.36 30.61 3.88
N LEU A 272 44.82 30.03 2.81
CA LEU A 272 44.34 30.81 1.66
C LEU A 272 43.29 31.86 2.06
N ILE A 273 42.31 31.47 2.90
CA ILE A 273 41.25 32.36 3.36
C ILE A 273 41.80 33.46 4.26
N LYS A 274 42.78 33.16 5.12
CA LYS A 274 43.46 34.19 5.92
C LYS A 274 44.15 35.22 5.04
N ASN A 275 44.91 34.77 4.03
CA ASN A 275 45.60 35.67 3.10
C ASN A 275 44.62 36.56 2.32
N LEU A 276 43.50 36.00 1.84
CA LEU A 276 42.46 36.76 1.14
C LEU A 276 41.79 37.77 2.07
N HIS A 277 41.51 37.39 3.32
CA HIS A 277 40.89 38.28 4.29
C HIS A 277 41.80 39.46 4.65
N GLU A 278 43.11 39.23 4.79
CA GLU A 278 44.09 40.30 5.00
C GLU A 278 44.14 41.26 3.79
N GLN A 279 44.12 40.73 2.56
CA GLN A 279 44.07 41.55 1.35
C GLN A 279 42.80 42.40 1.27
N GLU A 280 41.64 41.83 1.61
CA GLU A 280 40.37 42.58 1.67
C GLU A 280 40.41 43.71 2.71
N GLN A 281 40.96 43.45 3.90
CA GLN A 281 41.10 44.48 4.92
C GLN A 281 42.02 45.62 4.47
N LEU A 282 43.14 45.31 3.81
CA LEU A 282 44.04 46.30 3.23
C LEU A 282 43.36 47.10 2.11
N ALA A 283 42.55 46.45 1.26
CA ALA A 283 41.80 47.13 0.22
C ALA A 283 40.74 48.08 0.79
N ALA A 284 40.02 47.66 1.84
CA ALA A 284 39.01 48.47 2.52
C ALA A 284 39.59 49.66 3.29
N GLN A 285 40.85 49.57 3.75
CA GLN A 285 41.54 50.70 4.39
C GLN A 285 42.09 51.71 3.38
N ASN A 286 42.36 51.27 2.14
CA ASN A 286 42.88 52.11 1.07
C ASN A 286 41.78 52.75 0.20
N SER A 287 40.50 52.44 0.47
CA SER A 287 39.31 53.03 -0.16
C SER A 287 38.65 54.06 0.73
#